data_AF-A0A354NX11-F1
#
_entry.id   AF-A0A354NX11-F1
#
_cell.length_a   1.000
_cell.length_b   1.000
_cell.length_c   1.000
_cell.angle_alpha   90.00
_cell.angle_beta   90.00
_cell.angle_gamma   90.00
#
_symmetry.space_group_name_H-M   'P 1'
#
loop_
_entity.id
_entity.type
_entity.pdbx_description
1 polymer ?
#
loop_
_entity_poly.entity_id
_entity_poly.type
_entity_poly.pdbx_seq_one_letter_code
_entity_poly.pdbx_strand_id
1 'polypeptide(L)'
;MGLLASDKGLRNTTLPQNSPDICYEELGPEMVGAVQDSDRFDELRQRIIGYFEGDPETFEDVPVDLEDASEFYLAAWKACQSIPHGETRTYGWLADQAGNPR
;
A
#
# COMPACT_ATOMS: atom_id res chain seq x y z
N MET A 1 -1.76 -2.74 12.65
CA MET A 1 -1.43 -2.73 11.23
C MET A 1 -1.04 -4.14 10.84
N GLY A 2 -1.60 -4.64 9.76
CA GLY A 2 -1.19 -5.90 9.13
C GLY A 2 -0.48 -5.60 7.82
N LEU A 3 0.53 -6.41 7.51
CA LEU A 3 1.28 -6.38 6.26
C LEU A 3 1.25 -7.78 5.65
N LEU A 4 0.88 -7.87 4.38
CA LEU A 4 0.85 -9.12 3.61
C LEU A 4 1.74 -8.94 2.39
N ALA A 5 2.67 -9.86 2.16
CA ALA A 5 3.53 -9.88 0.97
C ALA A 5 3.50 -11.24 0.29
N SER A 6 3.77 -11.19 -1.01
CA SER A 6 4.23 -12.32 -1.79
C SER A 6 5.76 -12.29 -1.88
N ASP A 7 6.33 -13.25 -2.62
CA ASP A 7 7.77 -13.27 -2.93
C ASP A 7 8.23 -12.09 -3.81
N LYS A 8 7.28 -11.33 -4.39
CA LYS A 8 7.56 -10.19 -5.27
C LYS A 8 7.51 -8.85 -4.55
N GLY A 9 6.80 -8.75 -3.42
CA GLY A 9 6.66 -7.51 -2.67
C GLY A 9 5.41 -7.45 -1.81
N LEU A 10 5.17 -6.25 -1.24
CA LEU A 10 3.97 -5.95 -0.46
C LEU A 10 2.74 -6.07 -1.35
N ARG A 11 1.76 -6.85 -0.90
CA ARG A 11 0.54 -7.14 -1.66
C ARG A 11 -0.66 -6.43 -1.07
N ASN A 12 -0.76 -6.41 0.26
CA ASN A 12 -1.85 -5.75 0.97
C ASN A 12 -1.38 -5.23 2.33
N THR A 13 -2.02 -4.17 2.81
CA THR A 13 -1.72 -3.53 4.10
C THR A 13 -3.00 -2.99 4.73
N THR A 14 -3.00 -2.84 6.04
CA THR A 14 -4.07 -2.18 6.77
C THR A 14 -3.57 -0.90 7.44
N LEU A 15 -4.47 0.02 7.76
CA LEU A 15 -4.11 1.14 8.63
C LEU A 15 -3.82 0.66 10.06
N PRO A 16 -3.29 1.51 10.96
CA PRO A 16 -3.20 1.17 12.38
C PRO A 16 -4.60 0.82 12.94
N GLN A 17 -4.72 -0.39 13.48
CA GLN A 17 -5.96 -0.93 14.06
C GLN A 17 -5.78 -1.25 15.54
N ASN A 18 -6.90 -1.34 16.26
CA ASN A 18 -6.92 -1.57 17.71
C ASN A 18 -6.64 -3.03 18.11
N SER A 19 -6.69 -3.99 17.18
CA SER A 19 -6.34 -5.39 17.45
C SER A 19 -5.79 -6.10 16.20
N PRO A 20 -5.06 -7.22 16.39
CA PRO A 20 -4.64 -8.09 15.29
C PRO A 20 -5.82 -8.68 14.51
N ASP A 21 -6.90 -9.06 15.19
CA ASP A 21 -8.07 -9.68 14.56
C ASP A 21 -8.70 -8.79 13.48
N ILE A 22 -8.80 -7.48 13.74
CA ILE A 22 -9.30 -6.52 12.74
C ILE A 22 -8.35 -6.45 11.53
N CYS A 23 -7.03 -6.53 11.77
CA CYS A 23 -6.08 -6.56 10.65
C CYS A 23 -6.27 -7.82 9.80
N TYR A 24 -6.51 -8.98 10.42
CA TYR A 24 -6.77 -10.22 9.68
C TYR A 24 -8.05 -10.15 8.85
N GLU A 25 -9.11 -9.55 9.39
CA GLU A 25 -10.36 -9.33 8.67
C GLU A 25 -10.20 -8.38 7.47
N GLU A 26 -9.47 -7.28 7.63
CA GLU A 26 -9.25 -6.28 6.57
C GLU A 26 -8.30 -6.77 5.46
N LEU A 27 -7.28 -7.58 5.79
CA LEU A 27 -6.41 -8.21 4.79
C LEU A 27 -7.20 -9.19 3.90
N GLY A 28 -8.34 -9.68 4.38
CA GLY A 28 -9.31 -10.42 3.59
C GLY A 28 -8.81 -11.80 3.15
N PRO A 29 -9.38 -12.34 2.05
CA PRO A 29 -9.16 -13.74 1.66
C PRO A 29 -7.73 -14.04 1.21
N GLU A 30 -6.92 -13.03 0.88
CA GLU A 30 -5.52 -13.21 0.49
C GLU A 30 -4.63 -13.72 1.63
N MET A 31 -5.10 -13.60 2.88
CA MET A 31 -4.41 -14.15 4.05
C MET A 31 -4.53 -15.69 4.13
N VAL A 32 -5.49 -16.31 3.42
CA VAL A 32 -5.68 -17.77 3.47
C VAL A 32 -4.44 -18.49 2.96
N GLY A 33 -3.75 -19.20 3.86
CA GLY A 33 -2.50 -19.90 3.55
C GLY A 33 -1.23 -19.07 3.75
N ALA A 34 -1.35 -17.82 4.20
CA ALA A 34 -0.21 -17.00 4.59
C ALA A 34 0.45 -17.55 5.85
N VAL A 35 1.78 -17.38 5.93
CA VAL A 35 2.57 -17.72 7.12
C VAL A 35 2.82 -16.44 7.90
N GLN A 36 2.61 -16.49 9.21
CA GLN A 36 2.99 -15.38 10.09
C GLN A 36 4.51 -15.36 10.24
N ASP A 37 5.13 -14.31 9.72
CA ASP A 37 6.56 -14.04 9.82
C ASP A 37 6.73 -12.63 10.40
N SER A 38 7.19 -12.55 11.65
CA SER A 38 7.37 -11.28 12.35
C SER A 38 8.53 -10.47 11.80
N ASP A 39 9.54 -11.13 11.25
CA ASP A 39 10.85 -10.53 11.01
C ASP A 39 10.94 -9.99 9.57
N ARG A 40 10.14 -10.54 8.65
CA ARG A 40 10.11 -10.15 7.22
C ARG A 40 9.86 -8.67 6.97
N PHE A 41 9.14 -7.99 7.86
CA PHE A 41 8.70 -6.61 7.65
C PHE A 41 9.15 -5.64 8.74
N ASP A 42 10.15 -5.98 9.56
CA ASP A 42 10.55 -5.10 10.66
C ASP A 42 10.97 -3.72 10.17
N GLU A 43 11.76 -3.63 9.09
CA GLU A 43 12.17 -2.35 8.51
C GLU A 43 10.98 -1.54 8.00
N LEU A 44 10.14 -2.15 7.16
CA LEU A 44 8.95 -1.49 6.61
C LEU A 44 7.99 -1.03 7.72
N ARG A 45 7.82 -1.85 8.75
CA ARG A 45 7.02 -1.51 9.93
C ARG A 45 7.55 -0.27 10.63
N GLN A 46 8.86 -0.17 10.88
CA GLN A 46 9.45 1.01 11.52
C GLN A 46 9.26 2.26 10.67
N ARG A 47 9.47 2.17 9.35
CA ARG A 47 9.28 3.30 8.42
C ARG A 47 7.84 3.79 8.40
N ILE A 48 6.86 2.88 8.40
CA ILE A 48 5.45 3.25 8.48
C ILE A 48 5.13 3.93 9.83
N ILE A 49 5.69 3.45 10.94
CA ILE A 49 5.54 4.10 12.24
C ILE A 49 6.10 5.54 12.18
N GLY A 50 7.33 5.73 11.68
CA GLY A 50 7.93 7.05 11.51
C GLY A 50 7.09 7.99 10.65
N TYR A 51 6.55 7.49 9.54
CA TYR A 51 5.62 8.26 8.69
C TYR A 51 4.40 8.77 9.47
N PHE A 52 3.81 7.95 10.33
CA PHE A 52 2.68 8.38 11.18
C PHE A 52 3.09 9.32 12.32
N GLU A 53 4.35 9.27 12.77
CA GLU A 53 4.92 10.21 13.75
C GLU A 53 5.30 11.55 13.11
N GLY A 54 5.27 11.64 11.77
CA GLY A 54 5.54 12.84 11.00
C GLY A 54 6.98 12.94 10.47
N ASP A 55 7.75 11.86 10.55
CA ASP A 55 9.08 11.80 9.97
C ASP A 55 9.02 11.82 8.44
N PRO A 56 9.99 12.48 7.78
CA PRO A 56 10.07 12.49 6.32
C PRO A 56 10.52 11.12 5.81
N GLU A 57 9.54 10.26 5.53
CA GLU A 57 9.74 8.94 4.93
C GLU A 57 9.30 8.92 3.47
N THR A 58 10.05 8.23 2.62
CA THR A 58 9.62 7.88 1.25
C THR A 58 9.42 6.37 1.18
N PHE A 59 8.62 5.87 0.23
CA PHE A 59 8.38 4.43 0.05
C PHE A 59 8.64 3.97 -1.39
N GLU A 60 9.38 4.76 -2.17
CA GLU A 60 9.63 4.51 -3.60
C GLU A 60 10.46 3.23 -3.85
N ASP A 61 11.25 2.82 -2.87
CA ASP A 61 12.09 1.62 -2.87
C ASP A 61 11.37 0.36 -2.38
N VAL A 62 10.14 0.49 -1.87
CA VAL A 62 9.36 -0.64 -1.36
C VAL A 62 8.71 -1.37 -2.54
N PRO A 63 9.07 -2.64 -2.81
CA PRO A 63 8.45 -3.39 -3.89
C PRO A 63 6.99 -3.70 -3.55
N VAL A 64 6.09 -3.42 -4.49
CA VAL A 64 4.66 -3.73 -4.37
C VAL A 64 4.27 -4.74 -5.43
N ASP A 65 3.60 -5.82 -5.02
CA ASP A 65 3.07 -6.85 -5.91
C ASP A 65 1.66 -6.49 -6.37
N LEU A 66 1.55 -6.04 -7.63
CA LEU A 66 0.31 -5.60 -8.25
C LEU A 66 -0.09 -6.46 -9.46
N GLU A 67 0.44 -7.68 -9.59
CA GLU A 67 0.29 -8.47 -10.83
C GLU A 67 -1.16 -8.81 -11.19
N ASP A 68 -2.03 -8.98 -10.20
CA ASP A 68 -3.44 -9.31 -10.41
C ASP A 68 -4.32 -8.07 -10.62
N ALA A 69 -3.74 -6.87 -10.58
CA ALA A 69 -4.49 -5.63 -10.74
C ALA A 69 -4.84 -5.35 -12.20
N SER A 70 -6.03 -4.81 -12.43
CA SER A 70 -6.45 -4.41 -13.76
C SER A 70 -5.60 -3.23 -14.27
N GLU A 71 -5.50 -3.09 -15.60
CA GLU A 71 -4.83 -1.95 -16.23
C GLU A 71 -5.35 -0.60 -15.73
N PHE A 72 -6.65 -0.53 -15.40
CA PHE A 72 -7.26 0.65 -14.80
C PHE A 72 -6.67 1.00 -13.44
N TYR A 73 -6.56 0.02 -12.53
CA TYR A 73 -5.98 0.25 -11.19
C TYR A 73 -4.48 0.55 -11.29
N LEU A 74 -3.74 -0.18 -12.13
CA LEU A 74 -2.31 0.07 -12.36
C LEU A 74 -2.05 1.51 -12.84
N ALA A 75 -2.84 1.99 -13.81
CA ALA A 75 -2.73 3.36 -14.30
C ALA A 75 -3.07 4.40 -13.23
N ALA A 76 -4.16 4.18 -12.48
CA ALA A 76 -4.57 5.07 -11.39
C ALA A 76 -3.53 5.12 -10.27
N TRP A 77 -3.02 3.99 -9.80
CA TRP A 77 -2.00 3.96 -8.74
C TRP A 77 -0.68 4.58 -9.19
N LYS A 78 -0.24 4.34 -10.43
CA LYS A 78 0.94 5.00 -10.99
C LYS A 78 0.79 6.53 -11.02
N ALA A 79 -0.39 7.03 -11.36
CA ALA A 79 -0.69 8.46 -11.32
C ALA A 79 -0.77 9.00 -9.87
N CYS A 80 -1.30 8.23 -8.92
CA CYS A 80 -1.28 8.60 -7.51
C CYS A 80 0.15 8.70 -6.95
N GLN A 81 1.05 7.77 -7.32
CA GLN A 81 2.43 7.75 -6.87
C GLN A 81 3.25 8.97 -7.36
N SER A 82 2.82 9.65 -8.42
CA SER A 82 3.48 10.87 -8.89
C SER A 82 3.06 12.13 -8.13
N ILE A 83 2.16 12.02 -7.14
CA ILE A 83 1.72 13.16 -6.33
C ILE A 83 2.79 13.40 -5.25
N PRO A 84 3.41 14.60 -5.19
CA PRO A 84 4.40 14.90 -4.17
C PRO A 84 3.82 14.86 -2.75
N HIS A 85 4.66 14.53 -1.78
CA HIS A 85 4.26 14.52 -0.38
C HIS A 85 3.72 15.89 0.07
N GLY A 86 2.58 15.90 0.76
CA GLY A 86 1.90 17.12 1.22
C GLY A 86 1.06 17.83 0.15
N GLU A 87 1.02 17.32 -1.08
CA GLU A 87 0.16 17.85 -2.14
C GLU A 87 -1.11 17.02 -2.34
N THR A 88 -2.13 17.64 -2.93
CA THR A 88 -3.37 16.97 -3.32
C THR A 88 -3.65 17.19 -4.80
N ARG A 89 -4.44 16.27 -5.38
CA ARG A 89 -4.95 16.36 -6.75
C ARG A 89 -6.43 16.02 -6.75
N THR A 90 -7.16 16.53 -7.74
CA THR A 90 -8.58 16.21 -7.89
C THR A 90 -8.77 14.85 -8.54
N TYR A 91 -9.94 14.23 -8.33
CA TYR A 91 -10.29 12.99 -9.03
C TYR A 91 -10.26 13.15 -10.57
N GLY A 92 -10.68 14.31 -11.08
CA GLY A 92 -10.60 14.60 -12.53
C GLY A 92 -9.15 14.67 -13.04
N TRP A 93 -8.23 15.23 -12.25
CA TRP A 93 -6.80 15.20 -12.57
C TRP A 93 -6.27 13.77 -12.59
N LEU A 94 -6.66 12.95 -11.60
CA LEU A 94 -6.23 11.55 -11.52
C LEU A 94 -6.73 10.75 -12.72
N ALA A 95 -8.00 10.94 -13.09
CA ALA A 95 -8.63 10.34 -14.25
C ALA A 95 -7.90 10.70 -15.56
N ASP A 96 -7.55 11.97 -15.73
CA ASP A 96 -6.76 12.45 -16.87
C ASP A 96 -5.36 11.83 -16.93
N GLN A 97 -4.62 11.85 -15.82
CA GLN A 97 -3.28 11.26 -15.74
C GLN A 97 -3.26 9.73 -15.90
N ALA A 98 -4.33 9.06 -15.47
CA ALA A 98 -4.52 7.62 -15.68
C ALA A 98 -5.00 7.28 -17.11
N GLY A 99 -5.20 8.27 -17.99
CA GLY A 99 -5.65 8.07 -19.37
C GLY A 99 -7.13 7.71 -19.52
N ASN A 100 -7.94 7.95 -18.48
CA ASN A 100 -9.38 7.70 -18.47
C ASN A 100 -10.16 8.94 -17.95
N PRO A 101 -10.19 10.05 -18.69
CA PRO A 101 -10.72 11.34 -18.24
C PRO A 101 -12.26 11.43 -18.16
N ARG A 102 -12.99 10.31 -18.30
CA ARG A 102 -14.45 10.28 -18.48
C ARG A 102 -15.22 9.85 -17.24
#